data_AF-A0AA97HG12-F1
#
_entry.id   AF-A0AA97HG12-F1
#
_cell.length_a   1.000
_cell.length_b   1.000
_cell.length_c   1.000
_cell.angle_alpha   90.00
_cell.angle_beta   90.00
_cell.angle_gamma   90.00
#
_symmetry.space_group_name_H-M   'P 1'
#
loop_
_entity.id
_entity.type
_entity.pdbx_description
1 polymer ?
#
loop_
_entity_poly.entity_id
_entity_poly.type
_entity_poly.pdbx_seq_one_letter_code
_entity_poly.pdbx_strand_id
1 'polypeptide(L)'
;MNSVSMDNQKVRKNHTTTWFDRLARKMVFSMLERLEVGHLILEENGSTYFFGEGKDNAQHIAHIHVHDINTYRDVFLNSSIGAGEAYMKGGWTSPDVVAVIRLMVANLNLINKMDAKRPIWSRIGAKIVHRMNANTKKGSKDNISAHYDLGNGFSLSSLTQP
;
A
#
# COMPACT_ATOMS: atom_id res chain seq x y z
N MET A 1 -48.46 -12.42 11.24
CA MET A 1 -47.72 -11.98 10.05
C MET A 1 -46.22 -12.05 10.36
N ASN A 2 -45.48 -12.93 9.67
CA ASN A 2 -44.02 -12.86 9.54
C ASN A 2 -43.68 -11.55 8.78
N SER A 3 -42.56 -10.88 8.99
CA SER A 3 -41.19 -11.19 8.53
C SER A 3 -40.50 -9.79 8.41
N VAL A 4 -39.20 -9.52 8.46
CA VAL A 4 -37.93 -10.23 8.29
C VAL A 4 -36.88 -9.43 9.09
N SER A 5 -36.02 -10.12 9.84
CA SER A 5 -34.76 -9.58 10.38
C SER A 5 -33.78 -9.27 9.25
N MET A 6 -33.26 -8.04 9.16
CA MET A 6 -32.11 -7.73 8.33
C MET A 6 -30.82 -7.96 9.13
N ASP A 7 -30.34 -9.20 9.07
CA ASP A 7 -29.01 -9.60 9.50
C ASP A 7 -27.97 -9.00 8.54
N ASN A 8 -27.34 -7.89 8.96
CA ASN A 8 -26.25 -7.25 8.21
C ASN A 8 -24.93 -7.99 8.48
N GLN A 9 -24.87 -9.26 8.10
CA GLN A 9 -23.61 -9.97 7.95
C GLN A 9 -22.98 -9.56 6.61
N LYS A 10 -22.16 -8.51 6.65
CA LYS A 10 -21.13 -8.30 5.62
C LYS A 10 -20.29 -9.56 5.55
N VAL A 11 -20.55 -10.36 4.52
CA VAL A 11 -19.85 -11.58 4.16
C VAL A 11 -18.34 -11.33 4.21
N ARG A 12 -17.68 -11.79 5.28
CA ARG A 12 -16.23 -11.94 5.31
C ARG A 12 -15.91 -13.00 4.27
N LYS A 13 -15.42 -12.59 3.10
CA LYS A 13 -14.96 -13.51 2.07
C LYS A 13 -13.77 -14.27 2.64
N ASN A 14 -13.96 -15.56 2.96
CA ASN A 14 -12.85 -16.44 3.30
C ASN A 14 -12.04 -16.68 2.03
N HIS A 15 -10.95 -15.93 1.85
CA HIS A 15 -10.07 -16.08 0.70
C HIS A 15 -9.24 -17.36 0.86
N THR A 16 -9.43 -18.32 -0.04
CA THR A 16 -8.58 -19.52 -0.12
C THR A 16 -7.19 -19.11 -0.61
N THR A 17 -6.20 -19.16 0.28
CA THR A 17 -4.79 -18.92 -0.03
C THR A 17 -4.32 -19.83 -1.17
N THR A 18 -3.98 -19.23 -2.31
CA THR A 18 -3.42 -19.93 -3.47
C THR A 18 -1.91 -20.14 -3.31
N TRP A 19 -1.35 -21.07 -4.10
CA TRP A 19 0.10 -21.29 -4.13
C TRP A 19 0.87 -20.03 -4.56
N PHE A 20 0.27 -19.21 -5.43
CA PHE A 20 0.87 -17.97 -5.90
C PHE A 20 0.94 -16.92 -4.79
N ASP A 21 -0.04 -16.88 -3.88
CA ASP A 21 -0.04 -15.94 -2.75
C ASP A 21 1.10 -16.25 -1.78
N ARG A 22 1.35 -17.54 -1.57
CA ARG A 22 2.49 -18.02 -0.76
C ARG A 22 3.82 -17.64 -1.42
N LEU A 23 3.93 -17.79 -2.73
CA LEU A 23 5.12 -17.40 -3.47
C LEU A 23 5.35 -15.88 -3.40
N ALA A 24 4.31 -15.09 -3.65
CA ALA A 24 4.36 -13.63 -3.56
C ALA A 24 4.77 -13.17 -2.16
N ARG A 25 4.16 -13.73 -1.11
CA ARG A 25 4.54 -13.47 0.28
C ARG A 25 6.02 -13.79 0.52
N LYS A 26 6.49 -14.96 0.10
CA LYS A 26 7.90 -15.35 0.24
C LYS A 26 8.85 -14.35 -0.45
N MET A 27 8.49 -13.88 -1.65
CA MET A 27 9.28 -12.90 -2.39
C MET A 27 9.30 -11.53 -1.69
N VAL A 28 8.15 -11.07 -1.18
CA VAL A 28 8.07 -9.81 -0.43
C VAL A 28 8.88 -9.91 0.87
N PHE A 29 8.77 -11.02 1.62
CA PHE A 29 9.57 -11.23 2.83
C PHE A 29 11.07 -11.20 2.54
N SER A 30 11.52 -11.89 1.47
CA SER A 30 12.92 -11.86 1.07
C SER A 30 13.40 -10.47 0.64
N MET A 31 12.51 -9.60 0.16
CA MET A 31 12.82 -8.20 -0.11
C MET A 31 12.94 -7.39 1.20
N LEU A 32 12.03 -7.59 2.15
CA LEU A 32 12.04 -6.90 3.44
C LEU A 32 13.25 -7.29 4.29
N GLU A 33 13.70 -8.54 4.22
CA GLU A 33 14.95 -9.02 4.84
C GLU A 33 16.20 -8.26 4.38
N ARG A 34 16.14 -7.58 3.24
CA ARG A 34 17.25 -6.78 2.71
C ARG A 34 17.21 -5.32 3.16
N LEU A 35 16.22 -4.89 3.94
CA LEU A 35 16.19 -3.53 4.47
C LEU A 35 17.50 -3.22 5.20
N GLU A 36 18.22 -2.21 4.72
CA GLU A 36 19.52 -1.80 5.28
C GLU A 36 19.33 -0.66 6.28
N VAL A 37 18.30 0.17 6.11
CA VAL A 37 18.05 1.35 6.93
C VAL A 37 16.71 1.21 7.64
N GLY A 38 16.71 1.42 8.96
CA GLY A 38 15.53 1.45 9.80
C GLY A 38 15.00 0.06 10.19
N HIS A 39 13.86 0.06 10.88
CA HIS A 39 13.22 -1.10 11.46
C HIS A 39 11.75 -1.18 11.02
N LEU A 40 11.36 -2.30 10.41
CA LEU A 40 9.98 -2.58 10.06
C LEU A 40 9.42 -3.67 10.97
N ILE A 41 8.31 -3.36 11.62
CA ILE A 41 7.45 -4.31 12.32
C ILE A 41 6.31 -4.65 11.35
N LEU A 42 6.12 -5.94 11.07
CA LEU A 42 5.02 -6.45 10.25
C LEU A 42 4.22 -7.44 11.07
N GLU A 43 2.93 -7.19 11.23
CA GLU A 43 1.99 -8.14 11.82
C GLU A 43 1.09 -8.74 10.75
N GLU A 44 0.92 -10.06 10.76
CA GLU A 44 -0.10 -10.76 9.97
C GLU A 44 -0.55 -12.02 10.69
N ASN A 45 -1.84 -12.36 10.62
CA ASN A 45 -2.40 -13.61 11.17
C ASN A 45 -1.99 -13.89 12.64
N GLY A 46 -1.85 -12.86 13.47
CA GLY A 46 -1.42 -12.96 14.87
C GLY A 46 0.08 -13.24 15.09
N SER A 47 0.87 -13.24 14.02
CA SER A 47 2.34 -13.34 14.07
C SER A 47 2.97 -11.98 13.81
N THR A 48 4.07 -11.69 14.50
CA THR A 48 4.86 -10.47 14.33
C THR A 48 6.22 -10.81 13.76
N TYR A 49 6.64 -10.04 12.76
CA TYR A 49 7.92 -10.16 12.06
C TYR A 49 8.67 -8.83 12.13
N PHE A 50 9.99 -8.93 12.20
CA PHE A 50 10.88 -7.78 12.33
C PHE A 50 11.90 -7.80 11.19
N PHE A 51 12.10 -6.66 10.54
CA PHE A 51 13.05 -6.51 9.43
C PHE A 51 13.92 -5.27 9.60
N GLY A 52 15.11 -5.32 9.03
CA GLY A 52 16.09 -4.23 9.09
C GLY A 52 16.90 -4.22 10.38
N GLU A 53 17.30 -3.02 10.80
CA GLU A 53 18.12 -2.78 11.99
C GLU A 53 17.37 -3.14 13.29
N GLY A 54 18.11 -3.32 14.39
CA GLY A 54 17.49 -3.44 15.71
C GLY A 54 16.73 -2.16 16.10
N LYS A 55 15.56 -2.30 16.74
CA LYS A 55 14.67 -1.18 17.09
C LYS A 55 15.38 -0.02 17.82
N ASP A 56 16.35 -0.33 18.68
CA ASP A 56 17.06 0.66 19.50
C ASP A 56 18.08 1.50 18.70
N ASN A 57 18.50 1.03 17.52
CA ASN A 57 19.48 1.72 16.67
C ASN A 57 18.83 2.38 15.44
N ALA A 58 17.58 2.06 15.14
CA ALA A 58 16.91 2.46 13.92
C ALA A 58 16.39 3.91 14.00
N GLN A 59 16.81 4.76 13.06
CA GLN A 59 16.27 6.13 12.94
C GLN A 59 14.85 6.16 12.34
N HIS A 60 14.51 5.15 11.53
CA HIS A 60 13.20 5.02 10.90
C HIS A 60 12.53 3.77 11.45
N ILE A 61 11.44 3.92 12.19
CA ILE A 61 10.67 2.80 12.71
C ILE A 61 9.29 2.85 12.07
N ALA A 62 8.89 1.76 11.40
CA ALA A 62 7.59 1.63 10.79
C ALA A 62 6.89 0.38 11.28
N HIS A 63 5.56 0.43 11.37
CA HIS A 63 4.73 -0.70 11.75
C HIS A 63 3.62 -0.86 10.73
N ILE A 64 3.40 -2.08 10.23
CA ILE A 64 2.29 -2.41 9.35
C ILE A 64 1.54 -3.64 9.86
N HIS A 65 0.23 -3.67 9.62
CA HIS A 65 -0.63 -4.83 9.83
C HIS A 65 -1.18 -5.27 8.49
N VAL A 66 -0.90 -6.50 8.07
CA VAL A 66 -1.43 -7.09 6.84
C VAL A 66 -2.67 -7.91 7.19
N HIS A 67 -3.81 -7.50 6.64
CA HIS A 67 -5.13 -8.11 6.88
C HIS A 67 -5.53 -9.09 5.77
N ASP A 68 -5.05 -8.85 4.55
CA ASP A 68 -5.33 -9.69 3.39
C ASP A 68 -4.03 -10.13 2.71
N ILE A 69 -3.91 -11.44 2.50
CA ILE A 69 -2.79 -12.08 1.80
C ILE A 69 -2.64 -11.61 0.34
N ASN A 70 -3.73 -11.13 -0.28
CA ASN A 70 -3.68 -10.54 -1.63
C ASN A 70 -2.79 -9.29 -1.68
N THR A 71 -2.58 -8.62 -0.54
CA THR A 71 -1.62 -7.51 -0.43
C THR A 71 -0.25 -7.92 -0.94
N TYR A 72 0.21 -9.14 -0.63
CA TYR A 72 1.51 -9.61 -1.10
C TYR A 72 1.53 -9.80 -2.62
N ARG A 73 0.43 -10.25 -3.23
CA ARG A 73 0.32 -10.33 -4.69
C ARG A 73 0.40 -8.94 -5.31
N ASP A 74 -0.37 -8.00 -4.76
CA ASP A 74 -0.46 -6.63 -5.28
C ASP A 74 0.91 -5.95 -5.21
N VAL A 75 1.59 -6.05 -4.07
CA VAL A 75 2.96 -5.55 -3.89
C VAL A 75 3.94 -6.25 -4.83
N PHE A 76 3.85 -7.57 -4.99
CA PHE A 76 4.77 -8.31 -5.86
C PHE A 76 4.61 -7.94 -7.34
N LEU A 77 3.37 -7.78 -7.82
CA LEU A 77 3.06 -7.49 -9.23
C LEU A 77 3.25 -6.02 -9.59
N ASN A 78 2.81 -5.12 -8.71
CA ASN A 78 2.69 -3.69 -8.99
C ASN A 78 3.62 -2.82 -8.11
N SER A 79 4.51 -3.43 -7.33
CA SER A 79 5.50 -2.74 -6.49
C SER A 79 4.84 -1.68 -5.57
N SER A 80 5.32 -0.43 -5.60
CA SER A 80 4.80 0.68 -4.80
C SER A 80 3.36 1.06 -5.11
N ILE A 81 2.91 0.93 -6.37
CA ILE A 81 1.51 1.19 -6.75
C ILE A 81 0.62 0.14 -6.10
N GLY A 82 1.02 -1.14 -6.18
CA GLY A 82 0.29 -2.24 -5.54
C GLY A 82 0.20 -2.08 -4.03
N ALA A 83 1.29 -1.65 -3.39
CA ALA A 83 1.29 -1.33 -1.96
C ALA A 83 0.28 -0.23 -1.61
N GLY A 84 0.26 0.86 -2.39
CA GLY A 84 -0.67 1.98 -2.19
C GLY A 84 -2.13 1.60 -2.43
N GLU A 85 -2.42 0.86 -3.50
CA GLU A 85 -3.77 0.37 -3.75
C GLU A 85 -4.26 -0.60 -2.67
N ALA A 86 -3.41 -1.52 -2.22
CA ALA A 86 -3.75 -2.43 -1.14
C ALA A 86 -4.01 -1.68 0.18
N TYR A 87 -3.28 -0.60 0.45
CA TYR A 87 -3.56 0.29 1.60
C TYR A 87 -4.94 0.94 1.46
N MET A 88 -5.25 1.52 0.31
CA MET A 88 -6.55 2.15 0.03
C MET A 88 -7.72 1.16 0.13
N LYS A 89 -7.49 -0.10 -0.25
CA LYS A 89 -8.48 -1.20 -0.15
C LYS A 89 -8.57 -1.80 1.25
N GLY A 90 -7.72 -1.38 2.20
CA GLY A 90 -7.66 -1.93 3.55
C GLY A 90 -7.01 -3.31 3.66
N GLY A 91 -6.30 -3.77 2.62
CA GLY A 91 -5.54 -5.02 2.64
C GLY A 91 -4.38 -5.01 3.63
N TRP A 92 -3.83 -3.83 3.92
CA TRP A 92 -2.95 -3.58 5.06
C TRP A 92 -3.18 -2.18 5.61
N THR A 93 -2.82 -1.98 6.88
CA THR A 93 -2.91 -0.69 7.57
C THR A 93 -1.63 -0.40 8.33
N SER A 94 -1.48 0.84 8.79
CA SER A 94 -0.38 1.26 9.64
C SER A 94 -0.87 2.33 10.62
N PRO A 95 -0.35 2.36 11.87
CA PRO A 95 -0.55 3.49 12.77
C PRO A 95 0.10 4.79 12.25
N ASP A 96 1.14 4.69 11.41
CA ASP A 96 1.79 5.83 10.76
C ASP A 96 2.29 5.42 9.37
N VAL A 97 1.43 5.63 8.36
CA VAL A 97 1.77 5.33 6.97
C VAL A 97 2.90 6.23 6.44
N VAL A 98 3.09 7.42 7.00
CA VAL A 98 4.19 8.32 6.61
C VAL A 98 5.53 7.74 7.06
N ALA A 99 5.60 7.13 8.24
CA ALA A 99 6.79 6.41 8.70
C ALA A 99 7.15 5.25 7.77
N VAL A 100 6.16 4.50 7.26
CA VAL A 100 6.37 3.44 6.27
C VAL A 100 6.96 4.03 4.98
N ILE A 101 6.40 5.13 4.47
CA ILE A 101 6.90 5.78 3.26
C ILE A 101 8.34 6.28 3.46
N ARG A 102 8.64 6.92 4.60
CA ARG A 102 10.00 7.39 4.93
C ARG A 102 11.00 6.24 4.98
N LEU A 103 10.63 5.12 5.61
CA LEU A 103 11.46 3.92 5.65
C LEU A 103 11.76 3.40 4.23
N MET A 104 10.73 3.30 3.38
CA MET A 104 10.91 2.85 1.99
C MET A 104 11.77 3.83 1.17
N VAL A 105 11.57 5.14 1.36
CA VAL A 105 12.37 6.19 0.72
C VAL A 105 13.84 6.15 1.16
N ALA A 106 14.11 5.93 2.45
CA ALA A 106 15.47 5.78 2.97
C ALA A 106 16.19 4.56 2.35
N ASN A 107 15.44 3.52 1.98
CA ASN A 107 15.94 2.34 1.29
C ASN A 107 15.85 2.45 -0.26
N LEU A 108 15.50 3.61 -0.85
CA LEU A 108 15.38 3.75 -2.31
C LEU A 108 16.69 3.51 -3.07
N ASN A 109 17.85 3.80 -2.47
CA ASN A 109 19.13 3.50 -3.12
C ASN A 109 19.40 1.99 -3.23
N LEU A 110 18.82 1.19 -2.33
CA LEU A 110 18.79 -0.27 -2.43
C LEU A 110 17.73 -0.73 -3.45
N ILE A 111 16.56 -0.09 -3.47
CA ILE A 111 15.48 -0.35 -4.45
C ILE A 111 15.96 -0.04 -5.89
N ASN A 112 16.73 1.03 -6.10
CA ASN A 112 17.33 1.41 -7.38
C ASN A 112 18.45 0.44 -7.82
N LYS A 113 19.26 -0.09 -6.89
CA LYS A 113 20.25 -1.14 -7.19
C LYS A 113 19.60 -2.47 -7.57
N MET A 114 18.37 -2.73 -7.09
CA MET A 114 17.57 -3.90 -7.47
C MET A 114 17.05 -3.79 -8.92
N ASP A 115 16.72 -2.58 -9.39
CA ASP A 115 16.36 -2.33 -10.80
C ASP A 115 17.55 -2.53 -11.76
N ALA A 116 18.76 -2.18 -11.33
CA ALA A 116 19.98 -2.32 -12.14
C ALA A 116 20.42 -3.79 -12.36
N LYS A 117 20.01 -4.72 -11.50
CA LYS A 117 20.36 -6.16 -11.60
C LYS A 117 19.31 -7.01 -12.34
N ARG A 118 18.21 -6.42 -12.86
CA ARG A 118 17.27 -7.15 -13.70
C ARG A 118 17.82 -7.26 -15.13
N PRO A 119 17.97 -8.48 -15.70
CA PRO A 119 18.47 -8.67 -17.06
C PRO A 119 17.51 -8.03 -18.06
N ILE A 120 18.03 -7.20 -18.97
CA ILE A 120 17.53 -6.60 -20.25
C ILE A 120 16.03 -6.27 -20.43
N TRP A 121 15.10 -7.05 -19.87
CA TRP A 121 13.65 -6.80 -19.79
C TRP A 121 13.29 -5.53 -18.98
N SER A 122 14.13 -5.08 -18.05
CA SER A 122 13.95 -3.81 -17.33
C SER A 122 14.09 -2.57 -18.22
N ARG A 123 14.86 -2.65 -19.33
CA ARG A 123 14.94 -1.58 -20.33
C ARG A 123 13.64 -1.42 -21.14
N ILE A 124 12.85 -2.48 -21.25
CA ILE A 124 11.51 -2.42 -21.88
C ILE A 124 10.53 -1.77 -20.89
N GLY A 125 10.59 -2.12 -19.60
CA GLY A 125 9.80 -1.50 -18.54
C GLY A 125 10.06 0.00 -18.36
N ALA A 126 11.33 0.44 -18.35
CA ALA A 126 11.68 1.85 -18.25
C ALA A 126 11.19 2.67 -19.46
N LYS A 127 11.20 2.08 -20.67
CA LYS A 127 10.59 2.69 -21.86
C LYS A 127 9.06 2.78 -21.76
N ILE A 128 8.42 1.81 -21.11
CA ILE A 128 6.97 1.81 -20.85
C ILE A 128 6.62 2.87 -19.80
N VAL A 129 7.37 2.99 -18.71
CA VAL A 129 7.19 4.05 -17.68
C VAL A 129 7.39 5.45 -18.28
N HIS A 130 8.40 5.64 -19.14
CA HIS A 130 8.58 6.90 -19.86
C HIS A 130 7.48 7.17 -20.90
N ARG A 131 6.98 6.14 -21.61
CA ARG A 131 5.84 6.29 -22.53
C ARG A 131 4.54 6.57 -21.78
N MET A 132 4.35 6.01 -20.60
CA MET A 132 3.19 6.27 -19.75
C MET A 132 3.23 7.70 -19.21
N ASN A 133 4.39 8.18 -18.73
CA ASN A 133 4.56 9.59 -18.35
C ASN A 133 4.36 10.58 -19.52
N ALA A 134 4.70 10.19 -20.75
CA ALA A 134 4.39 10.98 -21.95
C ALA A 134 2.89 10.92 -22.33
N ASN A 135 2.23 9.78 -22.14
CA ASN A 135 0.78 9.63 -22.37
C ASN A 135 -0.08 10.32 -21.30
N THR A 136 0.42 10.52 -20.07
CA THR A 136 -0.28 11.31 -19.03
C THR A 136 -0.44 12.78 -19.43
N LYS A 137 0.44 13.34 -20.27
CA LYS A 137 0.27 14.69 -20.82
C LYS A 137 -0.80 14.79 -21.91
N LYS A 138 -1.15 13.67 -22.58
CA LYS A 138 -2.14 13.65 -23.67
C LYS A 138 -3.53 13.16 -23.24
N GLY A 139 -3.64 12.51 -22.07
CA GLY A 139 -4.91 12.01 -21.52
C GLY A 139 -5.74 13.02 -20.72
N SER A 140 -5.24 14.24 -20.49
CA SER A 140 -5.93 15.26 -19.66
C SER A 140 -6.99 16.08 -20.43
N LYS A 141 -7.72 15.47 -21.36
CA LYS A 141 -8.90 16.10 -21.98
C LYS A 141 -10.21 15.33 -21.82
N ASP A 142 -10.17 14.05 -21.40
CA ASP A 142 -11.39 13.23 -21.38
C ASP A 142 -11.83 12.77 -19.98
N ASN A 143 -11.40 13.47 -18.92
CA ASN A 143 -11.92 13.20 -17.57
C ASN A 143 -12.42 14.47 -16.87
N ILE A 144 -13.32 15.20 -17.54
CA ILE A 144 -14.20 16.19 -16.91
C ILE A 144 -15.61 15.59 -16.93
N SER A 145 -15.92 14.74 -15.95
CA SER A 145 -17.28 14.46 -15.49
C SER A 145 -17.24 13.41 -14.37
N ALA A 146 -16.76 13.81 -13.20
CA ALA A 146 -17.11 13.13 -11.96
C ALA A 146 -17.26 14.20 -10.88
N HIS A 147 -18.52 14.48 -10.60
CA HIS A 147 -19.07 15.53 -9.78
C HIS A 147 -18.55 15.47 -8.33
N TYR A 148 -17.82 16.51 -7.89
CA TYR A 148 -17.55 16.79 -6.48
C TYR A 148 -18.29 18.07 -6.10
N ASP A 149 -19.56 17.95 -5.76
CA ASP A 149 -20.22 18.95 -4.91
C ASP A 149 -19.98 18.55 -3.45
N LEU A 150 -18.84 18.98 -2.92
CA LEU A 150 -18.66 19.14 -1.47
C LEU A 150 -18.20 20.58 -1.21
N GLY A 151 -19.10 21.51 -1.52
CA GLY A 151 -19.00 22.92 -1.18
C GLY A 151 -19.77 23.23 0.10
N ASN A 152 -19.02 23.53 1.16
CA ASN A 152 -19.33 24.49 2.23
C ASN A 152 -20.69 24.37 2.96
N GLY A 153 -20.67 23.67 4.11
CA GLY A 153 -21.76 23.68 5.08
C GLY A 153 -21.30 23.58 6.53
N PHE A 154 -20.15 24.18 6.89
CA PHE A 154 -19.70 24.18 8.29
C PHE A 154 -18.94 25.47 8.63
N SER A 155 -19.67 26.53 9.01
CA SER A 155 -19.10 27.68 9.74
C SER A 155 -20.20 28.48 10.46
N LEU A 156 -20.15 28.39 11.79
CA LEU A 156 -20.59 29.33 12.84
C LEU A 156 -22.03 29.88 12.82
N SER A 157 -22.90 29.36 13.70
CA SER A 157 -24.10 30.07 14.18
C SER A 157 -24.22 30.16 15.71
N SER A 158 -23.15 29.88 16.45
CA SER A 158 -23.09 30.16 17.90
C SER A 158 -22.13 31.32 18.14
N LEU A 159 -22.70 32.49 18.50
CA LEU A 159 -22.14 33.59 19.31
C LEU A 159 -22.53 34.96 18.72
N THR A 160 -23.72 35.46 19.08
CA THR A 160 -23.92 36.76 19.77
C THR A 160 -25.42 37.09 19.86
N GLN A 161 -25.98 37.03 21.07
CA GLN A 161 -26.97 38.01 21.54
C GLN A 161 -26.17 39.19 22.12
N PRO A 162 -26.71 40.42 22.13
CA PRO A 162 -27.76 40.79 23.08
C PRO A 162 -29.11 41.14 22.44
#